data_AF-A0A3M0ZZY3-F1
#
_entry.id   AF-A0A3M0ZZY3-F1
#
_cell.length_a   1.000
_cell.length_b   1.000
_cell.length_c   1.000
_cell.angle_alpha   90.00
_cell.angle_beta   90.00
_cell.angle_gamma   90.00
#
_symmetry.space_group_name_H-M   'P 1'
#
loop_
_entity.id
_entity.type
_entity.pdbx_description
1 polymer ?
#
loop_
_entity_poly.entity_id
_entity_poly.type
_entity_poly.pdbx_seq_one_letter_code
_entity_poly.pdbx_strand_id
1 'polypeptide(L)'
;MSFQSRPTVPRDTAEAGSAALGALPEWDLSDLYPAPDAPELARDLDWLRGACADFAARYQGRLATLDAAGFLECIRAYERIHAVSGRIMSYAGLRYYQQTTDAERSQFLANMQDRVTEYTTPLVFFSLEVNRLDDALVDGWLAADAELARYRPVLERLRKMRPHQLSDELERFLHDMSVVGAAAWNRLFDETTAALTFEVQGETLNLEATLNTLTDT
;
A
#
# COMPACT_ATOMS: atom_id res chain seq x y z
N MET A 1 -34.30 -44.74 -10.58
CA MET A 1 -33.10 -43.89 -10.50
C MET A 1 -33.03 -43.36 -9.07
N SER A 2 -32.14 -43.93 -8.24
CA SER A 2 -31.93 -43.48 -6.86
C SER A 2 -30.98 -42.29 -6.85
N PHE A 3 -31.42 -41.17 -6.30
CA PHE A 3 -30.53 -40.09 -5.89
C PHE A 3 -30.07 -40.37 -4.47
N GLN A 4 -28.76 -40.57 -4.29
CA GLN A 4 -28.14 -40.63 -2.96
C GLN A 4 -28.27 -39.25 -2.29
N SER A 5 -28.75 -39.24 -1.06
CA SER A 5 -28.75 -38.06 -0.20
C SER A 5 -27.31 -37.57 -0.01
N ARG A 6 -27.04 -36.30 -0.34
CA ARG A 6 -25.74 -35.67 -0.07
C ARG A 6 -25.49 -35.68 1.45
N PRO A 7 -24.25 -35.94 1.91
CA PRO A 7 -23.91 -35.80 3.31
C PRO A 7 -24.11 -34.33 3.73
N THR A 8 -24.88 -34.14 4.81
CA THR A 8 -25.03 -32.86 5.49
C THR A 8 -23.66 -32.47 6.04
N VAL A 9 -23.05 -31.43 5.48
CA VAL A 9 -21.87 -30.80 6.06
C VAL A 9 -22.33 -30.19 7.39
N PRO A 10 -21.66 -30.47 8.53
CA PRO A 10 -21.96 -29.80 9.78
C PRO A 10 -21.84 -28.29 9.55
N ARG A 11 -22.94 -27.56 9.72
CA ARG A 11 -22.85 -26.11 9.85
C ARG A 11 -22.13 -25.83 11.15
N ASP A 12 -21.09 -25.01 11.10
CA ASP A 12 -20.59 -24.32 12.29
C ASP A 12 -21.77 -23.56 12.87
N THR A 13 -22.40 -24.17 13.86
CA THR A 13 -23.42 -23.54 14.67
C THR A 13 -22.62 -22.62 15.58
N ALA A 14 -22.51 -21.36 15.19
CA ALA A 14 -22.01 -20.26 16.02
C ALA A 14 -22.96 -19.96 17.20
N GLU A 15 -23.50 -21.00 17.83
CA GLU A 15 -24.31 -20.98 19.06
C GLU A 15 -23.66 -21.83 20.17
N ALA A 16 -22.37 -22.13 20.07
CA ALA A 16 -21.57 -22.38 21.26
C ALA A 16 -21.07 -21.02 21.75
N GLY A 17 -21.82 -20.41 22.67
CA GLY A 17 -21.42 -19.19 23.36
C GLY A 17 -19.96 -19.29 23.79
N SER A 18 -19.20 -18.25 23.46
CA SER A 18 -17.82 -17.98 23.87
C SER A 18 -17.48 -18.69 25.18
N ALA A 19 -16.97 -19.93 25.08
CA ALA A 19 -16.09 -20.44 26.11
C ALA A 19 -14.93 -19.46 26.06
N ALA A 20 -14.84 -18.56 27.04
CA ALA A 20 -13.87 -17.49 27.06
C ALA A 20 -12.49 -18.08 26.75
N LEU A 21 -12.01 -17.90 25.52
CA LEU A 21 -10.79 -18.54 25.00
C LEU A 21 -9.52 -17.98 25.69
N GLY A 22 -9.69 -17.25 26.79
CA GLY A 22 -8.65 -16.52 27.50
C GLY A 22 -8.11 -15.37 26.66
N ALA A 23 -6.90 -14.94 27.00
CA ALA A 23 -6.13 -14.09 26.11
C ALA A 23 -5.63 -14.94 24.94
N LEU A 24 -6.16 -14.69 23.75
CA LEU A 24 -5.66 -15.29 22.52
C LEU A 24 -4.25 -14.74 22.21
N PRO A 25 -3.37 -15.52 21.58
CA PRO A 25 -2.05 -15.04 21.19
C PRO A 25 -2.18 -13.93 20.14
N GLU A 26 -1.46 -12.84 20.35
CA GLU A 26 -1.33 -11.75 19.38
C GLU A 26 0.03 -11.84 18.67
N TRP A 27 0.12 -11.27 17.47
CA TRP A 27 1.41 -11.12 16.79
C TRP A 27 2.33 -10.19 17.59
N ASP A 28 3.58 -10.60 17.79
CA ASP A 28 4.61 -9.70 18.28
C ASP A 28 5.08 -8.80 17.13
N LEU A 29 4.89 -7.49 17.28
CA LEU A 29 5.26 -6.48 16.29
C LEU A 29 6.52 -5.71 16.68
N SER A 30 7.16 -6.06 17.80
CA SER A 30 8.32 -5.34 18.35
C SER A 30 9.55 -5.39 17.43
N ASP A 31 9.68 -6.44 16.61
CA ASP A 31 10.69 -6.53 15.54
C ASP A 31 10.53 -5.41 14.49
N LEU A 32 9.30 -4.89 14.30
CA LEU A 32 9.03 -3.75 13.44
C LEU A 32 9.13 -2.45 14.23
N TYR A 33 8.25 -2.23 15.21
CA TYR A 33 8.31 -1.10 16.13
C TYR A 33 7.79 -1.53 17.51
N PRO A 34 8.44 -1.15 18.62
CA PRO A 34 8.01 -1.54 19.96
C PRO A 34 6.60 -1.06 20.35
N ALA A 35 6.18 0.09 19.82
CA ALA A 35 4.94 0.77 20.18
C ALA A 35 4.51 1.77 19.08
N PRO A 36 3.23 2.18 19.00
CA PRO A 36 2.75 3.14 18.01
C PRO A 36 3.32 4.56 18.20
N ASP A 37 3.84 4.87 19.38
CA ASP A 37 4.52 6.12 19.74
C ASP A 37 6.05 5.95 19.88
N ALA A 38 6.60 4.82 19.41
CA ALA A 38 8.02 4.52 19.51
C ALA A 38 8.87 5.58 18.79
N PRO A 39 9.98 6.05 19.40
CA PRO A 39 10.85 7.06 18.81
C PRO A 39 11.46 6.60 17.47
N GLU A 40 11.64 5.30 17.26
CA GLU A 40 12.11 4.72 16.01
C GLU A 40 11.12 4.94 14.86
N LEU A 41 9.81 4.87 15.12
CA LEU A 41 8.79 5.12 14.11
C LEU A 41 8.79 6.61 13.72
N ALA A 42 8.86 7.51 14.70
CA ALA A 42 8.95 8.94 14.45
C ALA A 42 10.20 9.29 13.63
N ARG A 43 11.36 8.71 13.99
CA ARG A 43 12.62 8.87 13.24
C ARG A 43 12.50 8.36 11.81
N ASP A 44 11.90 7.19 11.61
CA ASP A 44 11.78 6.59 10.28
C ASP A 44 10.80 7.39 9.39
N LEU A 45 9.73 7.97 9.96
CA LEU A 45 8.83 8.90 9.27
C LEU A 45 9.52 10.21 8.86
N ASP A 46 10.28 10.82 9.78
CA ASP A 46 11.03 12.05 9.49
C ASP A 46 12.13 11.81 8.43
N TRP A 47 12.83 10.68 8.54
CA TRP A 47 13.79 10.26 7.54
C TRP A 47 13.12 10.05 6.18
N LEU A 48 11.97 9.37 6.13
CA LEU A 48 11.24 9.08 4.90
C LEU A 48 10.82 10.37 4.19
N ARG A 49 10.27 11.35 4.94
CA ARG A 49 9.90 12.67 4.42
C ARG A 49 11.08 13.35 3.72
N GLY A 50 12.23 13.41 4.40
CA GLY A 50 13.44 14.03 3.84
C GLY A 50 14.01 13.25 2.65
N ALA A 51 14.13 11.92 2.79
CA ALA A 51 14.71 11.06 1.77
C ALA A 51 13.93 11.11 0.44
N CYS A 52 12.60 11.14 0.48
CA CYS A 52 11.79 11.26 -0.74
C CYS A 52 11.97 12.61 -1.44
N ALA A 53 11.99 13.71 -0.67
CA ALA A 53 12.23 15.04 -1.21
C ALA A 53 13.62 15.16 -1.83
N ASP A 54 14.65 14.69 -1.12
CA ASP A 54 16.04 14.68 -1.60
C ASP A 54 16.21 13.80 -2.84
N PHE A 55 15.53 12.65 -2.89
CA PHE A 55 15.54 11.76 -4.04
C PHE A 55 15.01 12.46 -5.30
N ALA A 56 13.84 13.09 -5.22
CA ALA A 56 13.29 13.86 -6.34
C ALA A 56 14.21 15.02 -6.71
N ALA A 57 14.67 15.79 -5.72
CA ALA A 57 15.58 16.92 -5.90
C ALA A 57 16.95 16.53 -6.48
N ARG A 58 17.36 15.26 -6.40
CA ARG A 58 18.62 14.75 -6.96
C ARG A 58 18.47 14.09 -8.33
N TYR A 59 17.37 13.38 -8.58
CA TYR A 59 17.26 12.47 -9.73
C TYR A 59 16.22 12.85 -10.75
N GLN A 60 15.18 13.61 -10.38
CA GLN A 60 14.13 14.00 -11.32
C GLN A 60 14.71 14.80 -12.49
N GLY A 61 14.31 14.42 -13.70
CA GLY A 61 14.75 14.95 -14.98
C GLY A 61 16.19 14.63 -15.35
N ARG A 62 16.90 13.79 -14.57
CA ARG A 62 18.36 13.60 -14.69
C ARG A 62 18.79 12.15 -14.83
N LEU A 63 17.87 11.17 -14.80
CA LEU A 63 18.25 9.76 -14.86
C LEU A 63 19.11 9.44 -16.10
N ALA A 64 18.78 9.99 -17.26
CA ALA A 64 19.53 9.78 -18.50
C ALA A 64 20.95 10.37 -18.50
N THR A 65 21.27 11.26 -17.57
CA THR A 65 22.58 11.91 -17.45
C THR A 65 23.54 11.18 -16.50
N LEU A 66 23.05 10.15 -15.79
CA LEU A 66 23.85 9.37 -14.86
C LEU A 66 24.79 8.41 -15.61
N ASP A 67 25.85 8.00 -14.94
CA ASP A 67 26.62 6.82 -15.30
C ASP A 67 26.09 5.58 -14.55
N ALA A 68 26.68 4.41 -14.81
CA ALA A 68 26.24 3.15 -14.19
C ALA A 68 26.30 3.20 -12.65
N ALA A 69 27.36 3.79 -12.10
CA ALA A 69 27.52 3.96 -10.66
C ALA A 69 26.48 4.92 -10.07
N GLY A 70 26.24 6.06 -10.73
CA GLY A 70 25.21 7.02 -10.34
C GLY A 70 23.80 6.44 -10.38
N PHE A 71 23.50 5.60 -11.38
CA PHE A 71 22.22 4.91 -11.48
C PHE A 71 22.08 3.79 -10.44
N LEU A 72 23.16 3.06 -10.11
CA LEU A 72 23.16 2.10 -9.00
C LEU A 72 22.85 2.79 -7.66
N GLU A 73 23.49 3.92 -7.38
CA GLU A 73 23.20 4.69 -6.17
C GLU A 73 21.76 5.23 -6.15
N CYS A 74 21.21 5.60 -7.32
CA CYS A 74 19.80 5.94 -7.46
C CYS A 74 18.89 4.76 -7.06
N ILE A 75 19.14 3.56 -7.61
CA ILE A 75 18.35 2.36 -7.28
C ILE A 75 18.44 2.03 -5.79
N ARG A 76 19.62 2.09 -5.18
CA ARG A 76 19.81 1.83 -3.75
C ARG A 76 19.06 2.83 -2.86
N ALA A 77 19.09 4.10 -3.23
CA ALA A 77 18.32 5.13 -2.52
C ALA A 77 16.81 4.85 -2.61
N TYR A 78 16.32 4.49 -3.81
CA TYR A 78 14.93 4.13 -4.04
C TYR A 78 14.52 2.87 -3.25
N GLU A 79 15.35 1.82 -3.26
CA GLU A 79 15.16 0.60 -2.49
C GLU A 79 15.08 0.87 -0.97
N ARG A 80 15.97 1.72 -0.45
CA ARG A 80 15.96 2.08 0.96
C ARG A 80 14.67 2.82 1.36
N ILE A 81 14.19 3.73 0.51
CA ILE A 81 12.90 4.42 0.72
C ILE A 81 11.76 3.39 0.81
N HIS A 82 11.70 2.44 -0.13
CA HIS A 82 10.69 1.37 -0.14
C HIS A 82 10.79 0.42 1.05
N ALA A 83 12.01 0.11 1.51
CA ALA A 83 12.20 -0.74 2.68
C ALA A 83 11.65 -0.08 3.95
N VAL A 84 11.92 1.21 4.14
CA VAL A 84 11.44 1.95 5.32
C VAL A 84 9.93 2.21 5.25
N SER A 85 9.41 2.68 4.11
CA SER A 85 7.96 2.86 3.95
C SER A 85 7.20 1.54 4.09
N GLY A 86 7.76 0.45 3.54
CA GLY A 86 7.24 -0.91 3.69
C GLY A 86 7.20 -1.38 5.13
N ARG A 87 8.25 -1.11 5.93
CA ARG A 87 8.28 -1.41 7.38
C ARG A 87 7.18 -0.65 8.14
N ILE A 88 7.04 0.66 7.89
CA ILE A 88 6.00 1.51 8.50
C ILE A 88 4.61 0.98 8.17
N MET A 89 4.34 0.72 6.88
CA MET A 89 3.03 0.27 6.43
C MET A 89 2.71 -1.16 6.87
N SER A 90 3.73 -2.02 6.97
CA SER A 90 3.56 -3.38 7.51
C SER A 90 3.18 -3.31 8.99
N TYR A 91 3.86 -2.50 9.79
CA TYR A 91 3.51 -2.33 11.20
C TYR A 91 2.08 -1.81 11.38
N ALA A 92 1.72 -0.75 10.64
CA ALA A 92 0.39 -0.17 10.70
C ALA A 92 -0.71 -1.15 10.28
N GLY A 93 -0.50 -1.89 9.18
CA GLY A 93 -1.43 -2.88 8.68
C GLY A 93 -1.58 -4.07 9.64
N LEU A 94 -0.48 -4.66 10.10
CA LEU A 94 -0.49 -5.79 11.04
C LEU A 94 -1.14 -5.40 12.38
N ARG A 95 -0.87 -4.18 12.88
CA ARG A 95 -1.54 -3.66 14.07
C ARG A 95 -3.04 -3.50 13.85
N TYR A 96 -3.48 -3.01 12.70
CA TYR A 96 -4.91 -2.98 12.37
C TYR A 96 -5.54 -4.37 12.35
N TYR A 97 -4.87 -5.35 11.73
CA TYR A 97 -5.40 -6.71 11.61
C TYR A 97 -5.45 -7.51 12.92
N GLN A 98 -4.72 -7.09 13.97
CA GLN A 98 -4.88 -7.67 15.31
C GLN A 98 -6.28 -7.40 15.89
N GLN A 99 -6.90 -6.26 15.59
CA GLN A 99 -8.31 -5.99 15.91
C GLN A 99 -8.87 -4.88 15.02
N THR A 100 -9.64 -5.26 14.01
CA THR A 100 -10.14 -4.34 12.96
C THR A 100 -11.30 -3.44 13.42
N THR A 101 -11.96 -3.79 14.53
CA THR A 101 -13.05 -2.99 15.14
C THR A 101 -12.53 -1.90 16.08
N ASP A 102 -11.22 -1.86 16.35
CA ASP A 102 -10.59 -0.87 17.20
C ASP A 102 -10.36 0.45 16.43
N ALA A 103 -11.02 1.52 16.89
CA ALA A 103 -10.96 2.82 16.24
C ALA A 103 -9.56 3.46 16.27
N GLU A 104 -8.78 3.24 17.33
CA GLU A 104 -7.43 3.79 17.46
C GLU A 104 -6.48 3.11 16.45
N ARG A 105 -6.61 1.80 16.26
CA ARG A 105 -5.84 1.03 15.26
C ARG A 105 -6.19 1.43 13.84
N SER A 106 -7.48 1.62 13.56
CA SER A 106 -7.96 2.12 12.26
C SER A 106 -7.43 3.53 11.96
N GLN A 107 -7.54 4.45 12.92
CA GLN A 107 -7.02 5.81 12.79
C GLN A 107 -5.50 5.83 12.60
N PHE A 108 -4.76 4.98 13.32
CA PHE A 108 -3.32 4.85 13.16
C PHE A 108 -2.94 4.42 11.74
N LEU A 109 -3.62 3.40 11.19
CA LEU A 109 -3.39 2.97 9.82
C LEU A 109 -3.65 4.10 8.82
N ALA A 110 -4.79 4.79 8.92
CA ALA A 110 -5.13 5.91 8.05
C ALA A 110 -4.08 7.02 8.10
N ASN A 111 -3.65 7.41 9.32
CA ASN A 111 -2.60 8.42 9.49
C ASN A 111 -1.26 8.01 8.86
N MET A 112 -0.88 6.73 8.96
CA MET A 112 0.36 6.24 8.32
C MET A 112 0.22 6.21 6.80
N GLN A 113 -0.93 5.77 6.27
CA GLN A 113 -1.22 5.79 4.83
C GLN A 113 -1.15 7.20 4.25
N ASP A 114 -1.80 8.17 4.90
CA ASP A 114 -1.81 9.57 4.47
C ASP A 114 -0.38 10.13 4.39
N ARG A 115 0.40 9.98 5.47
CA ARG A 115 1.80 10.45 5.51
C ARG A 115 2.70 9.76 4.48
N VAL A 116 2.63 8.43 4.36
CA VAL A 116 3.45 7.69 3.40
C VAL A 116 3.07 8.08 1.97
N THR A 117 1.79 8.26 1.67
CA THR A 117 1.32 8.71 0.36
C THR A 117 1.82 10.13 0.05
N GLU A 118 1.68 11.05 1.00
CA GLU A 118 2.20 12.43 0.88
C GLU A 118 3.70 12.41 0.59
N TYR A 119 4.48 11.66 1.36
CA TYR A 119 5.95 11.63 1.23
C TYR A 119 6.41 10.96 -0.05
N THR A 120 5.69 9.94 -0.55
CA THR A 120 6.11 9.16 -1.73
C THR A 120 5.59 9.72 -3.06
N THR A 121 4.63 10.65 -3.03
CA THR A 121 4.10 11.33 -4.24
C THR A 121 5.21 11.88 -5.16
N PRO A 122 6.27 12.56 -4.64
CA PRO A 122 7.36 13.05 -5.48
C PRO A 122 8.18 11.96 -6.16
N LEU A 123 8.05 10.67 -5.81
CA LEU A 123 8.82 9.58 -6.40
C LEU A 123 8.23 9.06 -7.71
N VAL A 124 7.01 9.47 -8.07
CA VAL A 124 6.28 8.92 -9.21
C VAL A 124 7.04 9.11 -10.52
N PHE A 125 7.83 10.18 -10.67
CA PHE A 125 8.68 10.37 -11.85
C PHE A 125 9.64 9.19 -12.10
N PHE A 126 10.06 8.46 -11.07
CA PHE A 126 11.12 7.46 -11.20
C PHE A 126 10.72 6.34 -12.14
N SER A 127 9.53 5.75 -11.96
CA SER A 127 9.02 4.71 -12.86
C SER A 127 8.82 5.26 -14.27
N LEU A 128 8.37 6.51 -14.39
CA LEU A 128 8.13 7.18 -15.67
C LEU A 128 9.42 7.39 -16.45
N GLU A 129 10.42 8.00 -15.81
CA GLU A 129 11.71 8.28 -16.42
C GLU A 129 12.49 6.99 -16.69
N VAL A 130 12.49 6.03 -15.76
CA VAL A 130 13.12 4.73 -16.01
C VAL A 130 12.49 4.04 -17.20
N ASN A 131 11.18 4.16 -17.44
CA ASN A 131 10.56 3.57 -18.63
C ASN A 131 10.99 4.22 -19.93
N ARG A 132 11.46 5.47 -19.90
CA ARG A 132 11.84 6.23 -21.10
C ARG A 132 13.33 6.24 -21.41
N LEU A 133 14.17 5.76 -20.48
CA LEU A 133 15.58 5.58 -20.75
C LEU A 133 15.76 4.72 -22.01
N ASP A 134 16.72 5.06 -22.84
CA ASP A 134 17.07 4.28 -24.03
C ASP A 134 17.52 2.86 -23.64
N ASP A 135 17.15 1.85 -24.43
CA ASP A 135 17.51 0.45 -24.12
C ASP A 135 19.02 0.22 -24.17
N ALA A 136 19.74 0.83 -25.13
CA ALA A 136 21.18 0.69 -25.23
C ALA A 136 21.91 1.38 -24.07
N LEU A 137 21.36 2.48 -23.54
CA LEU A 137 21.87 3.12 -22.33
C LEU A 137 21.76 2.21 -21.11
N VAL A 138 20.57 1.64 -20.88
CA VAL A 138 20.32 0.73 -19.74
C VAL A 138 21.15 -0.54 -19.86
N ASP A 139 21.20 -1.15 -21.03
CA ASP A 139 22.04 -2.34 -21.26
C ASP A 139 23.53 -2.03 -21.11
N GLY A 140 23.97 -0.84 -21.53
CA GLY A 140 25.33 -0.35 -21.32
C GLY A 140 25.68 -0.24 -19.83
N TRP A 141 24.80 0.33 -19.01
CA TRP A 141 25.01 0.40 -17.56
C TRP A 141 25.02 -0.99 -16.91
N LEU A 142 24.09 -1.87 -17.29
CA LEU A 142 24.01 -3.24 -16.76
C LEU A 142 25.24 -4.08 -17.15
N ALA A 143 25.87 -3.81 -18.29
CA ALA A 143 27.11 -4.45 -18.70
C ALA A 143 28.34 -3.89 -17.99
N ALA A 144 28.31 -2.60 -17.61
CA ALA A 144 29.43 -1.91 -16.98
C ALA A 144 29.55 -2.18 -15.47
N ASP A 145 28.45 -2.51 -14.79
CA ASP A 145 28.43 -2.68 -13.33
C ASP A 145 27.70 -3.98 -12.92
N ALA A 146 28.44 -4.90 -12.29
CA ALA A 146 27.94 -6.21 -11.87
C ALA A 146 26.94 -6.15 -10.71
N GLU A 147 27.02 -5.13 -9.84
CA GLU A 147 26.04 -4.93 -8.78
C GLU A 147 24.74 -4.40 -9.36
N LEU A 148 24.81 -3.46 -10.31
CA LEU A 148 23.66 -2.97 -11.05
C LEU A 148 22.99 -4.08 -11.86
N ALA A 149 23.77 -4.97 -12.46
CA ALA A 149 23.26 -6.12 -13.22
C ALA A 149 22.29 -7.01 -12.41
N ARG A 150 22.44 -7.07 -11.07
CA ARG A 150 21.54 -7.83 -10.18
C ARG A 150 20.10 -7.29 -10.20
N TYR A 151 19.92 -6.01 -10.53
CA TYR A 151 18.61 -5.36 -10.61
C TYR A 151 17.94 -5.52 -11.98
N ARG A 152 18.58 -6.18 -12.96
CA ARG A 152 18.02 -6.42 -14.31
C ARG A 152 16.57 -6.93 -14.29
N PRO A 153 16.19 -7.97 -13.51
CA PRO A 153 14.81 -8.48 -13.54
C PRO A 153 13.78 -7.44 -13.08
N VAL A 154 14.15 -6.57 -12.14
CA VAL A 154 13.27 -5.52 -11.62
C VAL A 154 13.12 -4.41 -12.66
N LEU A 155 14.23 -4.00 -13.30
CA LEU A 155 14.22 -2.97 -14.35
C LEU A 155 13.44 -3.43 -15.59
N GLU A 156 13.60 -4.70 -16.00
CA GLU A 156 12.82 -5.29 -17.09
C GLU A 156 11.34 -5.31 -16.75
N ARG A 157 10.96 -5.71 -15.52
CA ARG A 157 9.57 -5.70 -15.07
C ARG A 157 8.98 -4.30 -15.08
N LEU A 158 9.73 -3.29 -14.62
CA LEU A 158 9.31 -1.90 -14.62
C LEU A 158 9.05 -1.40 -16.06
N ARG A 159 9.98 -1.73 -16.98
CA ARG A 159 9.96 -1.31 -18.39
C ARG A 159 8.94 -2.06 -19.26
N LYS A 160 8.32 -3.15 -18.78
CA LYS A 160 7.23 -3.86 -19.49
C LYS A 160 6.01 -2.97 -19.74
N MET A 161 5.79 -1.92 -18.95
CA MET A 161 4.65 -1.01 -19.10
C MET A 161 4.88 0.12 -20.12
N ARG A 162 6.09 0.25 -20.69
CA ARG A 162 6.42 1.29 -21.70
C ARG A 162 5.41 1.37 -22.87
N PRO A 163 4.93 0.26 -23.46
CA PRO A 163 3.97 0.32 -24.57
C PRO A 163 2.60 0.90 -24.20
N HIS A 164 2.30 0.98 -22.90
CA HIS A 164 1.03 1.47 -22.35
C HIS A 164 1.16 2.84 -21.69
N GLN A 165 2.35 3.45 -21.76
CA GLN A 165 2.65 4.71 -21.10
C GLN A 165 2.20 5.90 -21.95
N LEU A 166 1.48 6.83 -21.33
CA LEU A 166 0.93 8.01 -22.01
C LEU A 166 2.00 9.11 -22.14
N SER A 167 1.72 10.17 -22.89
CA SER A 167 2.63 11.31 -22.99
C SER A 167 2.76 12.02 -21.63
N ASP A 168 3.90 12.71 -21.43
CA ASP A 168 4.23 13.47 -20.21
C ASP A 168 3.10 14.32 -19.66
N GLU A 169 2.43 15.04 -20.55
CA GLU A 169 1.40 16.00 -20.21
C GLU A 169 0.13 15.30 -19.74
N LEU A 170 -0.19 14.15 -20.33
CA LEU A 170 -1.38 13.37 -20.02
C LEU A 170 -1.19 12.54 -18.74
N GLU A 171 0.02 12.04 -18.50
CA GLU A 171 0.35 11.25 -17.31
C GLU A 171 0.45 12.14 -16.06
N ARG A 172 1.02 13.35 -16.20
CA ARG A 172 0.97 14.39 -15.16
C ARG A 172 -0.46 14.88 -14.91
N PHE A 173 -1.24 15.13 -15.97
CA PHE A 173 -2.65 15.50 -15.86
C PHE A 173 -3.49 14.42 -15.18
N LEU A 174 -3.33 13.14 -15.54
CA LEU A 174 -4.04 12.02 -14.90
C LEU A 174 -3.64 11.83 -13.44
N HIS A 175 -2.39 12.10 -13.10
CA HIS A 175 -1.93 12.04 -11.72
C HIS A 175 -2.47 13.22 -10.89
N ASP A 176 -2.44 14.45 -11.42
CA ASP A 176 -3.06 15.61 -10.76
C ASP A 176 -4.57 15.40 -10.58
N MET A 177 -5.23 14.77 -11.57
CA MET A 177 -6.64 14.41 -11.53
C MET A 177 -6.94 13.20 -10.64
N SER A 178 -5.99 12.33 -10.28
CA SER A 178 -6.27 11.18 -9.43
C SER A 178 -6.49 11.59 -7.97
N VAL A 179 -5.80 12.64 -7.51
CA VAL A 179 -5.89 13.22 -6.16
C VAL A 179 -7.23 13.91 -5.91
N VAL A 180 -7.80 14.59 -6.92
CA VAL A 180 -9.13 15.26 -6.85
C VAL A 180 -10.26 14.47 -7.53
N GLY A 181 -9.93 13.38 -8.21
CA GLY A 181 -10.85 12.55 -8.98
C GLY A 181 -11.10 11.21 -8.30
N ALA A 182 -10.62 10.12 -8.89
CA ALA A 182 -10.97 8.77 -8.44
C ALA A 182 -10.63 8.48 -6.97
N ALA A 183 -9.52 8.98 -6.43
CA ALA A 183 -9.18 8.76 -5.02
C ALA A 183 -10.09 9.57 -4.07
N ALA A 184 -10.37 10.84 -4.40
CA ALA A 184 -11.31 11.67 -3.65
C ALA A 184 -12.74 11.13 -3.74
N TRP A 185 -13.13 10.58 -4.88
CA TRP A 185 -14.45 9.97 -5.07
C TRP A 185 -14.54 8.60 -4.38
N ASN A 186 -13.49 7.77 -4.41
CA ASN A 186 -13.48 6.54 -3.62
C ASN A 186 -13.59 6.86 -2.12
N ARG A 187 -12.82 7.84 -1.64
CA ARG A 187 -12.91 8.29 -0.24
C ARG A 187 -14.30 8.81 0.12
N LEU A 188 -14.89 9.69 -0.69
CA LEU A 188 -16.23 10.20 -0.45
C LEU A 188 -17.30 9.10 -0.54
N PHE A 189 -17.15 8.14 -1.46
CA PHE A 189 -18.02 6.98 -1.55
C PHE A 189 -17.91 6.09 -0.30
N ASP A 190 -16.69 5.81 0.15
CA ASP A 190 -16.42 5.01 1.35
C ASP A 190 -16.96 5.70 2.61
N GLU A 191 -16.71 7.00 2.76
CA GLU A 191 -17.24 7.83 3.85
C GLU A 191 -18.78 7.86 3.84
N THR A 192 -19.40 8.03 2.66
CA THR A 192 -20.86 8.02 2.52
C THR A 192 -21.43 6.65 2.87
N THR A 193 -20.84 5.58 2.34
CA THR A 193 -21.30 4.21 2.54
C THR A 193 -21.17 3.78 4.00
N ALA A 194 -20.07 4.15 4.67
CA ALA A 194 -19.86 3.88 6.09
C ALA A 194 -20.80 4.67 7.00
N ALA A 195 -21.22 5.87 6.58
CA ALA A 195 -22.16 6.70 7.33
C ALA A 195 -23.64 6.29 7.17
N LEU A 196 -23.96 5.36 6.26
CA LEU A 196 -25.33 4.92 6.04
C LEU A 196 -25.84 4.11 7.25
N THR A 197 -26.94 4.59 7.80
CA THR A 197 -27.72 3.92 8.85
C THR A 197 -29.17 3.78 8.46
N PHE A 198 -29.80 2.67 8.84
CA PHE A 198 -31.17 2.31 8.49
C PHE A 198 -31.94 1.88 9.74
N GLU A 199 -33.22 2.25 9.80
CA GLU A 199 -34.14 1.74 10.83
C GLU A 199 -34.71 0.39 10.38
N VAL A 200 -34.35 -0.68 11.08
CA VAL A 200 -34.82 -2.04 10.78
C VAL A 200 -35.39 -2.62 12.05
N GLN A 201 -36.69 -2.96 12.03
CA GLN A 201 -37.42 -3.54 13.18
C GLN A 201 -37.34 -2.71 14.48
N GLY A 202 -37.13 -1.39 14.36
CA GLY A 202 -37.04 -0.47 15.51
C GLY A 202 -35.62 -0.31 16.08
N GLU A 203 -34.61 -0.86 15.42
CA GLU A 203 -33.20 -0.67 15.73
C GLU A 203 -32.48 0.06 14.58
N THR A 204 -31.60 1.01 14.93
CA THR A 204 -30.75 1.70 13.96
C THR A 204 -29.52 0.84 13.65
N LEU A 205 -29.42 0.34 12.42
CA LEU A 205 -28.33 -0.53 11.97
C LEU A 205 -27.45 0.17 10.92
N ASN A 206 -26.16 -0.14 10.90
CA ASN A 206 -25.28 0.26 9.79
C ASN A 206 -25.58 -0.58 8.53
N LEU A 207 -25.03 -0.18 7.38
CA LEU A 207 -25.27 -0.84 6.10
C LEU A 207 -24.96 -2.35 6.13
N GLU A 208 -23.82 -2.76 6.70
CA GLU A 208 -23.39 -4.17 6.73
C GLU A 208 -24.34 -5.03 7.58
N ALA A 209 -24.74 -4.55 8.75
CA ALA A 209 -25.72 -5.20 9.61
C ALA A 209 -27.10 -5.29 8.96
N THR A 210 -27.51 -4.25 8.22
CA THR A 210 -28.77 -4.24 7.48
C THR A 210 -28.78 -5.29 6.36
N LEU A 211 -27.69 -5.41 5.60
CA LEU A 211 -27.59 -6.39 4.51
C LEU A 211 -27.68 -7.83 5.04
N ASN A 212 -27.13 -8.12 6.21
CA ASN A 212 -27.25 -9.45 6.82
C ASN A 212 -28.71 -9.86 7.02
N THR A 213 -29.58 -8.94 7.45
CA THR A 213 -31.02 -9.21 7.63
C THR A 213 -31.76 -9.60 6.34
N LEU A 214 -31.20 -9.26 5.17
CA LEU A 214 -31.78 -9.61 3.86
C LEU A 214 -31.38 -11.00 3.37
N THR A 215 -30.43 -11.64 4.05
CA THR A 215 -29.89 -12.96 3.67
C THR A 215 -30.55 -14.12 4.41
N ASP A 216 -31.29 -13.84 5.49
CA ASP A 216 -31.95 -14.83 6.36
C ASP A 216 -33.31 -15.34 5.84
N THR A 217 -33.56 -15.26 4.52
CA THR A 217 -34.74 -15.86 3.87
C THR A 217 -34.52 -17.30 3.40
#